data_AF-A0A2R7SX49-F1
#
_entry.id   AF-A0A2R7SX49-F1
#
_cell.length_a   1.000
_cell.length_b   1.000
_cell.length_c   1.000
_cell.angle_alpha   90.00
_cell.angle_beta   90.00
_cell.angle_gamma   90.00
#
_symmetry.space_group_name_H-M   'P 1'
#
loop_
_entity.id
_entity.type
_entity.pdbx_description
1 polymer ?
#
loop_
_entity_poly.entity_id
_entity_poly.type
_entity_poly.pdbx_seq_one_letter_code
_entity_poly.pdbx_strand_id
1 'polypeptide(L)'
;MLSGNVYRFFDTFTNTGTTQVTTTLNFFGNLGSDGDELVSHLGGGLTVSCTDDGAGHCTGQPVLALVSGNNGLGQATLSPDRYNVSFALSLAPGQSLSLLNFAFLASDVNGPTAADQLLAERTGLALLAAPRLEGLNTQQVASVANFTISPVPEPGTWAMALGGLLALGLMKRREQGSR
;
A
#
# COMPACT_ATOMS: atom_id res chain seq x y z
N MET A 1 1.22 -15.68 -5.18
CA MET A 1 0.89 -15.41 -3.77
C MET A 1 1.90 -14.40 -3.25
N LEU A 2 1.47 -13.47 -2.39
CA LEU A 2 2.38 -12.56 -1.69
C LEU A 2 3.40 -13.42 -0.93
N SER A 3 4.69 -13.28 -1.18
CA SER A 3 5.72 -14.03 -0.45
C SER A 3 6.00 -13.38 0.92
N GLY A 4 6.27 -14.21 1.92
CA GLY A 4 6.47 -13.77 3.31
C GLY A 4 5.17 -13.49 4.06
N ASN A 5 5.27 -13.17 5.36
CA ASN A 5 4.15 -12.90 6.27
C ASN A 5 3.49 -11.53 6.02
N VAL A 6 3.23 -11.19 4.75
CA VAL A 6 2.60 -9.93 4.33
C VAL A 6 1.15 -10.19 3.94
N TYR A 7 0.25 -9.50 4.63
CA TYR A 7 -1.18 -9.50 4.41
C TYR A 7 -1.57 -8.20 3.71
N ARG A 8 -2.38 -8.29 2.65
CA ARG A 8 -2.86 -7.15 1.87
C ARG A 8 -4.37 -7.05 2.00
N PHE A 9 -4.84 -5.84 2.30
CA PHE A 9 -6.25 -5.47 2.34
C PHE A 9 -6.50 -4.47 1.21
N PHE A 10 -7.39 -4.80 0.29
CA PHE A 10 -7.77 -3.95 -0.83
C PHE A 10 -9.29 -3.84 -0.84
N ASP A 11 -9.78 -2.68 -0.40
CA ASP A 11 -11.21 -2.42 -0.24
C ASP A 11 -11.63 -1.30 -1.17
N THR A 12 -12.77 -1.48 -1.85
CA THR A 12 -13.33 -0.48 -2.77
C THR A 12 -14.65 0.05 -2.24
N PHE A 13 -14.75 1.37 -2.17
CA PHE A 13 -15.91 2.09 -1.67
C PHE A 13 -16.55 2.85 -2.82
N THR A 14 -17.85 2.65 -3.02
CA THR A 14 -18.63 3.28 -4.09
C THR A 14 -19.78 4.07 -3.49
N ASN A 15 -19.93 5.32 -3.90
CA ASN A 15 -21.13 6.09 -3.61
C ASN A 15 -22.23 5.72 -4.62
N THR A 16 -23.17 4.89 -4.22
CA THR A 16 -24.32 4.48 -5.05
C THR A 16 -25.52 5.42 -4.93
N GLY A 17 -25.41 6.49 -4.14
CA GLY A 17 -26.45 7.49 -3.96
C GLY A 17 -26.46 8.54 -5.07
N THR A 18 -27.31 9.56 -4.88
CA THR A 18 -27.51 10.67 -5.83
C THR A 18 -26.86 11.98 -5.37
N THR A 19 -26.25 12.01 -4.18
CA THR A 19 -25.57 13.19 -3.62
C THR A 19 -24.14 12.85 -3.18
N GLN A 20 -23.29 13.86 -3.03
CA GLN A 20 -21.92 13.68 -2.55
C GLN A 20 -21.90 13.15 -1.12
N VAL A 21 -21.05 12.16 -0.86
CA VAL A 21 -20.81 11.61 0.48
C VAL A 21 -19.45 12.11 0.97
N THR A 22 -19.43 12.74 2.13
CA THR A 22 -18.18 13.05 2.86
C THR A 22 -18.19 12.26 4.15
N THR A 23 -17.18 11.43 4.36
CA THR A 23 -17.11 10.51 5.50
C THR A 23 -15.68 10.22 5.90
N THR A 24 -15.50 9.62 7.08
CA THR A 24 -14.21 9.07 7.51
C THR A 24 -14.33 7.56 7.56
N LEU A 25 -13.47 6.87 6.81
CA LEU A 25 -13.30 5.43 6.93
C LEU A 25 -12.17 5.14 7.90
N ASN A 26 -12.37 4.13 8.74
CA ASN A 26 -11.36 3.72 9.71
C ASN A 26 -11.01 2.25 9.47
N PHE A 27 -9.71 1.95 9.47
CA PHE A 27 -9.20 0.59 9.46
C PHE A 27 -8.58 0.32 10.83
N PHE A 28 -9.14 -0.66 11.53
CA PHE A 28 -8.75 -1.02 12.89
C PHE A 28 -8.03 -2.37 12.91
N GLY A 29 -7.03 -2.49 13.78
CA GLY A 29 -6.38 -3.75 14.09
C GLY A 29 -6.11 -3.85 15.58
N ASN A 30 -6.11 -5.07 16.12
CA ASN A 30 -5.54 -5.33 17.43
C ASN A 30 -4.04 -5.62 17.24
N LEU A 31 -3.19 -5.02 18.07
CA LEU A 31 -1.73 -5.11 17.97
C LEU A 31 -1.16 -6.38 18.60
N GLY A 32 -2.03 -7.23 19.12
CA GLY A 32 -1.74 -8.39 19.93
C GLY A 32 -1.48 -8.02 21.39
N SER A 33 -0.79 -6.90 21.63
CA SER A 33 -0.34 -6.48 22.96
C SER A 33 -1.53 -6.19 23.86
N ASP A 34 -1.39 -6.46 25.16
CA ASP A 34 -2.40 -6.21 26.21
C ASP A 34 -2.13 -4.87 26.95
N GLY A 35 -1.54 -3.90 26.24
CA GLY A 35 -1.54 -2.48 26.62
C GLY A 35 -0.15 -1.86 26.74
N ASP A 36 0.88 -2.63 26.43
CA ASP A 36 2.29 -2.28 26.58
C ASP A 36 2.96 -2.24 25.20
N GLU A 37 2.50 -1.36 24.30
CA GLU A 37 3.13 -1.24 22.97
C GLU A 37 4.44 -0.45 23.01
N LEU A 38 5.52 -1.09 22.56
CA LEU A 38 6.72 -0.40 22.12
C LEU A 38 6.58 -0.04 20.64
N VAL A 39 6.67 1.25 20.32
CA VAL A 39 6.54 1.79 18.96
C VAL A 39 7.92 2.21 18.45
N SER A 40 8.48 1.44 17.51
CA SER A 40 9.78 1.76 16.91
C SER A 40 9.67 2.73 15.74
N HIS A 41 8.52 2.79 15.07
CA HIS A 41 8.26 3.75 14.00
C HIS A 41 6.79 4.19 13.98
N LEU A 42 6.55 5.50 13.87
CA LEU A 42 5.23 6.07 13.63
C LEU A 42 5.34 7.30 12.73
N GLY A 43 4.83 7.18 11.50
CA GLY A 43 4.78 8.30 10.57
C GLY A 43 4.92 7.88 9.11
N GLY A 44 4.56 8.79 8.20
CA GLY A 44 4.65 8.56 6.76
C GLY A 44 3.78 7.41 6.25
N GLY A 45 2.69 7.09 6.98
CA GLY A 45 1.81 5.96 6.69
C GLY A 45 2.40 4.59 7.01
N LEU A 46 3.50 4.53 7.77
CA LEU A 46 4.02 3.32 8.40
C LEU A 46 3.85 3.41 9.92
N THR A 47 3.52 2.29 10.53
CA THR A 47 3.59 2.09 11.97
C THR A 47 4.26 0.76 12.23
N VAL A 48 5.27 0.74 13.10
CA VAL A 48 5.96 -0.48 13.54
C VAL A 48 5.87 -0.57 15.05
N SER A 49 5.34 -1.67 15.56
CA SER A 49 5.13 -1.89 16.99
C SER A 49 5.29 -3.33 17.40
N CYS A 50 5.55 -3.55 18.68
CA CYS A 50 5.58 -4.85 19.33
C CYS A 50 5.16 -4.70 20.80
N THR A 51 5.03 -5.81 21.52
CA THR A 51 4.83 -5.79 22.98
C THR A 51 6.16 -5.46 23.67
N ASP A 52 6.14 -4.48 24.57
CA ASP A 52 7.25 -4.08 25.45
C ASP A 52 7.44 -5.11 26.58
N ASP A 53 8.68 -5.35 26.98
CA ASP A 53 9.05 -6.16 28.16
C ASP A 53 9.10 -5.33 29.46
N GLY A 54 8.81 -4.03 29.36
CA GLY A 54 8.91 -3.07 30.46
C GLY A 54 10.33 -2.52 30.66
N ALA A 55 11.29 -2.98 29.84
CA ALA A 55 12.66 -2.47 29.76
C ALA A 55 12.95 -1.80 28.41
N GLY A 56 11.94 -1.63 27.55
CA GLY A 56 12.07 -1.00 26.25
C GLY A 56 12.51 -1.96 25.14
N HIS A 57 12.28 -3.26 25.29
CA HIS A 57 12.56 -4.26 24.26
C HIS A 57 11.29 -5.01 23.85
N CYS A 58 11.25 -5.48 22.60
CA CYS A 58 10.15 -6.34 22.18
C CYS A 58 10.21 -7.70 22.88
N THR A 59 9.06 -8.24 23.28
CA THR A 59 8.92 -9.59 23.84
C THR A 59 7.58 -10.22 23.48
N GLY A 60 7.45 -11.53 23.66
CA GLY A 60 6.18 -12.27 23.62
C GLY A 60 5.54 -12.45 22.23
N GLN A 61 5.24 -11.37 21.53
CA GLN A 61 4.41 -11.36 20.32
C GLN A 61 5.15 -10.86 19.08
N PRO A 62 4.68 -11.19 17.87
CA PRO A 62 5.32 -10.73 16.64
C PRO A 62 5.42 -9.20 16.57
N VAL A 63 6.52 -8.72 15.99
CA VAL A 63 6.61 -7.30 15.60
C VAL A 63 5.72 -7.08 14.38
N LEU A 64 4.86 -6.07 14.44
CA LEU A 64 3.95 -5.70 13.38
C LEU A 64 4.50 -4.49 12.61
N ALA A 65 4.42 -4.55 11.28
CA ALA A 65 4.49 -3.38 10.42
C ALA A 65 3.16 -3.17 9.71
N LEU A 66 2.56 -2.00 9.89
CA LEU A 66 1.27 -1.62 9.35
C LEU A 66 1.47 -0.45 8.38
N VAL A 67 1.07 -0.65 7.13
CA VAL A 67 1.29 0.30 6.03
C VAL A 67 -0.05 0.76 5.47
N SER A 68 -0.27 2.07 5.49
CA SER A 68 -1.55 2.70 5.15
C SER A 68 -1.49 3.72 4.03
N GLY A 69 -0.36 3.82 3.34
CA GLY A 69 -0.20 4.71 2.18
C GLY A 69 0.95 5.70 2.32
N ASN A 70 1.33 6.36 1.23
CA ASN A 70 2.52 7.23 1.19
C ASN A 70 2.21 8.68 0.77
N ASN A 71 0.93 9.02 0.54
CA ASN A 71 0.52 10.35 0.07
C ASN A 71 -0.13 11.22 1.17
N GLY A 72 -0.14 10.74 2.42
CA GLY A 72 -0.68 11.46 3.57
C GLY A 72 -2.20 11.35 3.76
N LEU A 73 -2.91 10.59 2.92
CA LEU A 73 -4.36 10.40 3.10
C LEU A 73 -4.70 9.64 4.40
N GLY A 74 -3.89 8.64 4.75
CA GLY A 74 -4.03 7.86 5.98
C GLY A 74 -3.44 8.58 7.18
N GLN A 75 -4.24 8.76 8.23
CA GLN A 75 -3.83 9.32 9.51
C GLN A 75 -3.85 8.21 10.57
N ALA A 76 -2.68 7.62 10.81
CA ALA A 76 -2.49 6.52 11.75
C ALA A 76 -2.40 7.01 13.19
N THR A 77 -3.02 6.27 14.09
CA THR A 77 -3.03 6.49 15.53
C THR A 77 -2.89 5.16 16.24
N LEU A 78 -2.23 5.19 17.39
CA LEU A 78 -2.07 4.05 18.27
C LEU A 78 -2.74 4.37 19.61
N SER A 79 -3.43 3.37 20.15
CA SER A 79 -3.87 3.34 21.53
C SER A 79 -3.48 1.98 22.10
N PRO A 80 -3.55 1.78 23.43
CA PRO A 80 -3.35 0.47 24.02
C PRO A 80 -4.15 -0.61 23.26
N ASP A 81 -3.48 -1.70 22.92
CA ASP A 81 -3.94 -2.88 22.18
C ASP A 81 -4.34 -2.65 20.72
N ARG A 82 -4.33 -1.41 20.22
CA ARG A 82 -5.07 -1.06 19.00
C ARG A 82 -4.33 -0.12 18.09
N TYR A 83 -4.38 -0.49 16.82
CA TYR A 83 -4.08 0.37 15.70
C TYR A 83 -5.38 0.88 15.09
N ASN A 84 -5.38 2.16 14.75
CA ASN A 84 -6.40 2.77 13.91
C ASN A 84 -5.74 3.67 12.86
N VAL A 85 -6.13 3.50 11.60
CA VAL A 85 -5.88 4.52 10.57
C VAL A 85 -7.18 5.07 10.02
N SER A 86 -7.27 6.38 10.00
CA SER A 86 -8.43 7.12 9.49
C SER A 86 -8.13 7.71 8.11
N PHE A 87 -9.14 7.67 7.24
CA PHE A 87 -9.11 8.22 5.88
C PHE A 87 -10.32 9.13 5.68
N ALA A 88 -10.10 10.43 5.55
CA ALA A 88 -11.15 11.38 5.24
C ALA A 88 -11.41 11.37 3.73
N LEU A 89 -12.62 10.99 3.33
CA LEU A 89 -12.99 10.77 1.93
C LEU A 89 -14.17 11.64 1.53
N SER A 90 -14.19 12.05 0.26
CA SER A 90 -15.34 12.66 -0.39
C SER A 90 -15.57 11.99 -1.74
N LEU A 91 -16.78 11.45 -1.94
CA LEU A 91 -17.17 10.67 -3.11
C LEU A 91 -18.40 11.30 -3.78
N ALA A 92 -18.26 11.70 -5.05
CA ALA A 92 -19.39 12.10 -5.88
C ALA A 92 -20.34 10.92 -6.18
N PRO A 93 -21.60 11.18 -6.58
CA PRO A 93 -22.51 10.12 -7.04
C PRO A 93 -21.89 9.25 -8.13
N GLY A 94 -21.93 7.92 -7.94
CA GLY A 94 -21.35 6.93 -8.86
C GLY A 94 -19.83 6.79 -8.79
N GLN A 95 -19.12 7.59 -7.98
CA GLN A 95 -17.68 7.50 -7.85
C GLN A 95 -17.27 6.31 -6.96
N SER A 96 -16.21 5.62 -7.37
CA SER A 96 -15.52 4.62 -6.58
C SER A 96 -14.09 5.07 -6.24
N LEU A 97 -13.59 4.67 -5.08
CA LEU A 97 -12.17 4.73 -4.73
C LEU A 97 -11.79 3.45 -3.97
N SER A 98 -10.52 3.09 -4.02
CA SER A 98 -9.98 1.94 -3.30
C SER A 98 -8.94 2.37 -2.28
N LEU A 99 -8.92 1.70 -1.13
CA LEU A 99 -7.87 1.84 -0.11
C LEU A 99 -7.05 0.55 -0.10
N LEU A 100 -5.73 0.71 -0.08
CA LEU A 100 -4.78 -0.39 -0.04
C LEU A 100 -4.03 -0.34 1.29
N ASN A 101 -4.13 -1.37 2.11
CA ASN A 101 -3.40 -1.46 3.38
C ASN A 101 -2.59 -2.75 3.43
N PHE A 102 -1.48 -2.73 4.17
CA PHE A 102 -0.68 -3.92 4.41
C PHE A 102 -0.43 -4.11 5.91
N ALA A 103 -0.36 -5.37 6.32
CA ALA A 103 0.21 -5.78 7.58
C ALA A 103 1.34 -6.77 7.32
N PHE A 104 2.42 -6.66 8.05
CA PHE A 104 3.52 -7.62 8.04
C PHE A 104 3.84 -8.06 9.46
N LEU A 105 3.98 -9.37 9.65
CA LEU A 105 4.30 -9.98 10.95
C LEU A 105 5.75 -10.50 10.91
N ALA A 106 6.64 -9.82 11.62
CA ALA A 106 8.01 -10.26 11.85
C ALA A 106 8.06 -11.02 13.19
N SER A 107 8.14 -12.34 13.09
CA SER A 107 8.55 -13.18 14.21
C SER A 107 9.37 -14.33 13.62
N ASP A 108 10.61 -14.45 14.08
CA ASP A 108 11.35 -15.70 13.95
C ASP A 108 10.84 -16.74 14.99
N VAL A 109 11.46 -17.92 14.99
CA VAL A 109 11.09 -19.09 15.81
C VAL A 109 11.27 -18.84 17.33
N ASN A 110 12.04 -17.84 17.75
CA ASN A 110 12.45 -17.58 19.13
C ASN A 110 11.79 -16.33 19.77
N GLY A 111 10.71 -15.82 19.17
CA GLY A 111 10.03 -14.60 19.63
C GLY A 111 10.64 -13.33 19.03
N PRO A 112 10.08 -12.15 19.32
CA PRO A 112 10.53 -10.92 18.69
C PRO A 112 11.93 -10.53 19.17
N THR A 113 12.83 -10.28 18.22
CA THR A 113 14.18 -9.79 18.47
C THR A 113 14.36 -8.38 17.89
N ALA A 114 15.50 -7.73 18.18
CA ALA A 114 15.88 -6.50 17.48
C ALA A 114 15.99 -6.69 15.95
N ALA A 115 16.29 -7.90 15.48
CA ALA A 115 16.32 -8.22 14.07
C ALA A 115 14.91 -8.24 13.46
N ASP A 116 13.90 -8.69 14.20
CA ASP A 116 12.50 -8.67 13.77
C ASP A 116 11.96 -7.24 13.66
N GLN A 117 12.33 -6.35 14.59
CA GLN A 117 12.02 -4.93 14.48
C GLN A 117 12.57 -4.32 13.19
N LEU A 118 13.85 -4.56 12.92
CA LEU A 118 14.51 -4.06 11.72
C LEU A 118 13.92 -4.68 10.44
N LEU A 119 13.54 -5.95 10.48
CA LEU A 119 12.86 -6.62 9.38
C LEU A 119 11.48 -6.01 9.12
N ALA A 120 10.70 -5.75 10.17
CA ALA A 120 9.39 -5.14 10.09
C ALA A 120 9.47 -3.73 9.49
N GLU A 121 10.37 -2.90 9.99
CA GLU A 121 10.59 -1.54 9.50
C GLU A 121 11.02 -1.54 8.02
N ARG A 122 12.04 -2.32 7.66
CA ARG A 122 12.50 -2.42 6.26
C ARG A 122 11.41 -2.92 5.32
N THR A 123 10.64 -3.91 5.74
CA THR A 123 9.54 -4.44 4.94
C THR A 123 8.44 -3.39 4.76
N GLY A 124 8.09 -2.68 5.83
CA GLY A 124 7.12 -1.58 5.80
C GLY A 124 7.55 -0.44 4.87
N LEU A 125 8.80 0.02 4.98
CA LEU A 125 9.37 1.04 4.10
C LEU A 125 9.41 0.58 2.64
N ALA A 126 9.74 -0.69 2.37
CA ALA A 126 9.71 -1.24 1.03
C ALA A 126 8.28 -1.24 0.43
N LEU A 127 7.27 -1.58 1.24
CA LEU A 127 5.86 -1.53 0.82
C LEU A 127 5.35 -0.11 0.61
N LEU A 128 5.84 0.87 1.38
CA LEU A 128 5.54 2.30 1.13
C LEU A 128 6.11 2.79 -0.20
N ALA A 129 7.34 2.37 -0.53
CA ALA A 129 8.02 2.78 -1.75
C ALA A 129 7.47 2.06 -2.98
N ALA A 130 7.15 0.78 -2.86
CA ALA A 130 6.68 -0.08 -3.94
C ALA A 130 5.55 -0.99 -3.42
N PRO A 131 4.29 -0.53 -3.40
CA PRO A 131 3.17 -1.33 -2.92
C PRO A 131 2.99 -2.58 -3.79
N ARG A 132 2.60 -3.69 -3.16
CA ARG A 132 2.35 -4.96 -3.84
C ARG A 132 0.99 -4.96 -4.56
N LEU A 133 1.03 -4.79 -5.89
CA LEU A 133 -0.15 -4.66 -6.75
C LEU A 133 -0.49 -5.94 -7.52
N GLU A 134 0.21 -7.04 -7.28
CA GLU A 134 0.03 -8.27 -8.05
C GLU A 134 -1.41 -8.79 -7.92
N GLY A 135 -1.98 -9.22 -9.05
CA GLY A 135 -3.36 -9.70 -9.12
C GLY A 135 -4.42 -8.60 -9.15
N LEU A 136 -4.05 -7.31 -9.07
CA LEU A 136 -4.95 -6.20 -9.37
C LEU A 136 -4.89 -5.87 -10.86
N ASN A 137 -6.04 -5.56 -11.47
CA ASN A 137 -6.09 -5.03 -12.83
C ASN A 137 -5.78 -3.51 -12.86
N THR A 138 -5.64 -2.95 -14.07
CA THR A 138 -5.27 -1.53 -14.24
C THR A 138 -6.31 -0.58 -13.66
N GLN A 139 -7.59 -0.90 -13.75
CA GLN A 139 -8.66 -0.09 -13.17
C GLN A 139 -8.59 -0.09 -11.63
N GLN A 140 -8.33 -1.23 -11.01
CA GLN A 140 -8.16 -1.38 -9.56
C GLN A 140 -6.92 -0.65 -9.04
N VAL A 141 -5.82 -0.69 -9.81
CA VAL A 141 -4.61 0.07 -9.47
C VAL A 141 -4.88 1.58 -9.56
N ALA A 142 -5.57 2.01 -10.61
CA ALA A 142 -5.91 3.43 -10.82
C ALA A 142 -6.89 3.98 -9.77
N SER A 143 -7.68 3.12 -9.10
CA SER A 143 -8.60 3.54 -8.05
C SER A 143 -7.95 3.64 -6.66
N VAL A 144 -6.71 3.19 -6.46
CA VAL A 144 -6.02 3.29 -5.16
C VAL A 144 -5.77 4.76 -4.80
N ALA A 145 -6.38 5.21 -3.71
CA ALA A 145 -6.38 6.63 -3.32
C ALA A 145 -5.29 7.00 -2.31
N ASN A 146 -4.78 6.05 -1.53
CA ASN A 146 -3.83 6.30 -0.45
C ASN A 146 -2.35 6.09 -0.84
N PHE A 147 -2.07 5.77 -2.10
CA PHE A 147 -0.71 5.66 -2.62
C PHE A 147 -0.49 6.54 -3.85
N THR A 148 0.68 7.16 -3.93
CA THR A 148 1.21 7.73 -5.17
C THR A 148 1.80 6.60 -6.00
N ILE A 149 0.99 6.05 -6.90
CA ILE A 149 1.41 4.99 -7.83
C ILE A 149 1.77 5.64 -9.16
N SER A 150 3.02 5.51 -9.58
CA SER A 150 3.41 5.93 -10.92
C SER A 150 2.80 4.97 -11.96
N PRO A 151 2.07 5.46 -12.97
CA PRO A 151 1.51 4.59 -13.99
C PRO A 151 2.63 3.85 -14.71
N VAL A 152 2.61 2.52 -14.67
CA VAL A 152 3.48 1.69 -15.50
C VAL A 152 2.95 1.81 -16.94
N PRO A 153 3.73 2.27 -17.92
CA PRO A 153 3.27 2.33 -19.31
C PRO A 153 2.83 0.94 -19.77
N GLU A 154 1.62 0.82 -20.30
CA GLU A 154 1.12 -0.47 -20.73
C GLU A 154 2.04 -1.05 -21.82
N PRO A 155 2.33 -2.37 -21.81
CA PRO A 155 3.14 -3.01 -22.85
C PRO A 155 2.63 -2.74 -24.27
N GLY A 156 1.31 -2.54 -24.43
CA GLY A 156 0.68 -2.17 -25.69
C GLY A 156 1.11 -0.80 -26.22
N THR A 157 1.41 0.17 -25.36
CA THR A 157 1.87 1.50 -25.77
C THR A 157 3.21 1.43 -26.49
N TRP A 158 4.11 0.54 -26.05
CA TRP A 158 5.40 0.31 -26.70
C TRP A 158 5.26 -0.46 -28.00
N ALA A 159 4.40 -1.47 -28.05
CA ALA A 159 4.14 -2.22 -29.28
C ALA A 159 3.54 -1.31 -30.37
N MET A 160 2.61 -0.42 -30.00
CA MET A 160 2.03 0.57 -30.90
C MET A 160 3.03 1.64 -31.33
N ALA A 161 3.87 2.13 -30.42
CA ALA A 161 4.92 3.10 -30.75
C ALA A 161 5.98 2.51 -31.70
N LEU A 162 6.46 1.30 -31.43
CA LEU A 162 7.40 0.58 -32.30
C LEU A 162 6.77 0.25 -33.65
N GLY A 163 5.51 -0.22 -33.65
CA GLY A 163 4.75 -0.47 -34.88
C GLY A 163 4.57 0.79 -35.73
N GLY A 164 4.23 1.92 -35.10
CA GLY A 164 4.09 3.21 -35.76
C GLY A 164 5.40 3.73 -36.36
N LEU A 165 6.51 3.62 -35.63
CA LEU A 165 7.84 4.02 -36.14
C LEU A 165 8.30 3.14 -37.31
N LEU A 166 8.05 1.84 -37.25
CA LEU A 166 8.35 0.92 -38.36
C LEU A 166 7.50 1.23 -39.60
N ALA A 167 6.21 1.50 -39.42
CA ALA A 167 5.32 1.88 -40.52
C ALA A 167 5.79 3.19 -41.19
N LEU A 168 6.13 4.22 -40.40
CA LEU A 168 6.67 5.48 -40.91
C LEU A 168 8.00 5.29 -41.66
N GLY A 169 8.89 4.44 -41.15
CA GLY A 169 10.14 4.09 -41.82
C GLY A 169 9.92 3.40 -43.17
N LEU A 170 8.96 2.47 -43.25
CA LEU A 170 8.60 1.80 -44.49
C LEU A 170 7.93 2.73 -45.50
N MET A 171 7.09 3.68 -45.04
CA MET A 171 6.46 4.69 -45.90
C MET A 171 7.50 5.65 -46.49
N LYS A 172 8.41 6.18 -45.67
CA LYS A 172 9.50 7.07 -46.14
C LYS A 172 10.42 6.39 -47.16
N ARG A 173 10.68 5.09 -47.01
CA ARG A 173 11.51 4.32 -47.95
C ARG A 173 10.82 4.10 -49.29
N ARG A 174 9.49 3.99 -49.32
CA ARG A 174 8.70 3.89 -50.57
C ARG A 174 8.71 5.19 -51.35
N GLU A 175 8.61 6.34 -50.69
CA GLU A 175 8.65 7.65 -51.36
C GLU A 175 10.01 7.97 -52.00
N GLN A 176 11.11 7.47 -51.43
CA GLN A 176 12.47 7.72 -51.97
C GLN A 176 12.86 6.78 -53.12
N GLY A 177 12.16 5.66 -53.33
CA GLY A 177 12.43 4.71 -54.41
C GLY A 177 11.65 4.98 -55.71
N SER A 178 10.85 6.05 -55.76
CA SER A 178 9.99 6.41 -56.91
C SER A 178 10.48 7.64 -57.68
N ARG A 179 11.78 7.95 -57.63
CA ARG A 179 12.42 9.02 -58.42
C ARG A 179 13.50 8.46 -59.32
#